data_AF-A0A3M1EVI4-F1
#
_entry.id   AF-A0A3M1EVI4-F1
#
_cell.length_a   1.000
_cell.length_b   1.000
_cell.length_c   1.000
_cell.angle_alpha   90.00
_cell.angle_beta   90.00
_cell.angle_gamma   90.00
#
_symmetry.space_group_name_H-M   'P 1'
#
loop_
_entity.id
_entity.type
_entity.pdbx_description
1 polymer ?
#
loop_
_entity_poly.entity_id
_entity_poly.type
_entity_poly.pdbx_seq_one_letter_code
_entity_poly.pdbx_strand_id
1 'polypeptide(L)'
;AIDQQRWITVSFAIATSFNLLANLLLIPRFGYPAAALITIASEVVLFIPFYASIREHLGPLPLIRLAWRPAVAAGLLGSTMWLLRALPDLVALVPAGVVYIAALVLLGAFTAEDRDLARRLLPQRLRGRRLIPPLTSRLQ
;
A
#
# COMPACT_ATOMS: atom_id res chain seq x y z
N ALA A 1 13.12 4.54 -25.99
CA ALA A 1 13.71 4.37 -24.64
C ALA A 1 14.27 5.67 -24.06
N ILE A 2 15.03 6.49 -24.82
CA ILE A 2 15.74 7.68 -24.29
C ILE A 2 14.79 8.85 -23.89
N ASP A 3 13.66 9.06 -24.58
CA ASP A 3 12.73 10.16 -24.22
C ASP A 3 11.86 9.88 -22.98
N GLN A 4 11.48 8.62 -22.72
CA GLN A 4 10.70 8.26 -21.53
C GLN A 4 11.50 8.45 -20.24
N GLN A 5 12.80 8.18 -20.28
CA GLN A 5 13.66 8.35 -19.12
C GLN A 5 13.75 9.83 -18.71
N ARG A 6 13.83 10.75 -19.68
CA ARG A 6 13.81 12.20 -19.43
C ARG A 6 12.48 12.66 -18.83
N TRP A 7 11.35 12.12 -19.31
CA TRP A 7 10.01 12.41 -18.78
C TRP A 7 9.80 11.92 -17.34
N ILE A 8 10.28 10.71 -17.02
CA ILE A 8 10.22 10.15 -15.65
C ILE A 8 11.10 10.97 -14.71
N THR A 9 12.31 11.36 -15.12
CA THR A 9 13.22 12.19 -14.31
C THR A 9 12.64 13.57 -14.04
N VAL A 10 12.03 14.22 -15.03
CA VAL A 10 11.37 15.52 -14.85
C VAL A 10 10.19 15.40 -13.89
N SER A 11 9.39 14.34 -14.02
CA SER A 11 8.26 14.07 -13.11
C SER A 11 8.72 13.89 -11.66
N PHE A 12 9.79 13.13 -11.43
CA PHE A 12 10.41 12.98 -10.12
C PHE A 12 11.01 14.30 -9.59
N ALA A 13 11.64 15.09 -10.46
CA ALA A 13 12.19 16.39 -10.07
C ALA A 13 11.08 17.35 -9.64
N ILE A 14 9.95 17.37 -10.34
CA ILE A 14 8.77 18.16 -9.96
C ILE A 14 8.20 17.68 -8.62
N ALA A 15 8.00 16.37 -8.45
CA ALA A 15 7.48 15.79 -7.20
C ALA A 15 8.38 16.12 -6.01
N THR A 16 9.70 15.96 -6.18
CA THR A 16 10.69 16.23 -5.13
C THR A 16 10.77 17.72 -4.80
N SER A 17 10.75 18.58 -5.82
CA SER A 17 10.75 20.04 -5.63
C SER A 17 9.50 20.52 -4.92
N PHE A 18 8.33 20.00 -5.31
CA PHE A 18 7.06 20.27 -4.62
C PHE A 18 7.15 19.85 -3.15
N ASN A 19 7.58 18.63 -2.86
CA ASN A 19 7.68 18.12 -1.49
C ASN A 19 8.63 18.98 -0.65
N LEU A 20 9.80 19.34 -1.19
CA LEU A 20 10.78 20.17 -0.49
C LEU A 20 10.25 21.58 -0.22
N LEU A 21 9.74 22.27 -1.25
CA LEU A 21 9.25 23.64 -1.12
C LEU A 21 8.01 23.73 -0.23
N ALA A 22 7.07 22.80 -0.39
CA ALA A 22 5.87 22.77 0.43
C ALA A 22 6.22 22.53 1.91
N ASN A 23 7.08 21.55 2.21
CA ASN A 23 7.49 21.31 3.59
C ASN A 23 8.24 22.51 4.17
N LEU A 24 9.15 23.13 3.42
CA LEU A 24 9.96 24.26 3.91
C LEU A 24 9.11 25.52 4.16
N LEU A 25 8.11 25.79 3.33
CA LEU A 25 7.28 27.00 3.43
C LEU A 25 6.11 26.84 4.38
N LEU A 26 5.44 25.68 4.38
CA LEU A 26 4.19 25.51 5.14
C LEU A 26 4.40 24.93 6.55
N ILE A 27 5.41 24.09 6.80
CA ILE A 27 5.63 23.54 8.16
C ILE A 27 5.92 24.65 9.17
N PRO A 28 6.81 25.64 8.92
CA PRO A 28 7.09 26.68 9.90
C PRO A 28 5.85 27.53 10.24
N ARG A 29 4.92 27.66 9.29
CA ARG A 29 3.72 28.49 9.44
C ARG A 29 2.54 27.73 10.06
N PHE A 30 2.37 26.46 9.72
CA PHE A 30 1.17 25.68 10.03
C PHE A 30 1.45 24.42 10.86
N GLY A 31 2.71 24.08 11.11
CA GLY A 31 3.11 22.94 11.93
C GLY A 31 2.82 21.57 11.31
N TYR A 32 2.57 20.58 12.16
CA TYR A 32 2.40 19.17 11.76
C TYR A 32 1.17 18.90 10.86
N PRO A 33 0.02 19.61 10.95
CA PRO A 33 -1.11 19.37 10.05
C PRO A 33 -0.77 19.68 8.59
N ALA A 34 0.07 20.69 8.35
CA ALA A 34 0.58 20.96 7.00
C ALA A 34 1.46 19.81 6.49
N ALA A 35 2.36 19.27 7.32
CA ALA A 35 3.18 18.12 6.93
C ALA A 35 2.32 16.89 6.54
N ALA A 36 1.24 16.64 7.27
CA ALA A 36 0.29 15.57 6.94
C ALA A 36 -0.38 15.80 5.57
N LEU A 37 -0.85 17.02 5.30
CA LEU A 37 -1.48 17.36 4.03
C LEU A 37 -0.49 17.32 2.86
N ILE A 38 0.75 17.79 3.07
CA ILE A 38 1.80 17.78 2.05
C ILE A 38 2.20 16.35 1.69
N THR A 39 2.21 15.44 2.65
CA THR A 39 2.45 14.01 2.40
C THR A 39 1.40 13.44 1.45
N ILE A 40 0.11 13.70 1.72
CA ILE A 40 -1.00 13.27 0.84
C ILE A 40 -0.86 13.92 -0.55
N ALA A 41 -0.59 15.22 -0.60
CA ALA A 41 -0.40 15.92 -1.87
C ALA A 41 0.77 15.37 -2.68
N SER A 42 1.87 14.99 -2.01
CA SER A 42 3.07 14.44 -2.65
C SER A 42 2.81 13.06 -3.24
N GLU A 43 2.05 12.20 -2.54
CA GLU A 43 1.58 10.93 -3.08
C GLU A 43 0.76 11.14 -4.35
N VAL A 44 -0.14 12.14 -4.39
CA VAL A 44 -0.92 12.46 -5.59
C VAL A 44 -0.02 12.95 -6.73
N VAL A 45 0.94 13.84 -6.44
CA VAL A 45 1.88 14.36 -7.45
C VAL A 45 2.75 13.25 -8.04
N LEU A 46 3.14 12.26 -7.25
CA LEU A 46 3.91 11.10 -7.71
C LEU A 46 3.04 10.06 -8.44
N PHE A 47 1.80 9.89 -7.97
CA PHE A 47 0.84 8.95 -8.55
C PHE A 47 0.49 9.30 -10.00
N ILE A 48 0.32 10.59 -10.32
CA ILE A 48 -0.05 11.05 -11.67
C ILE A 48 0.92 10.56 -12.77
N PRO A 49 2.25 10.83 -12.70
CA PRO A 49 3.19 10.38 -13.72
C PRO A 49 3.34 8.86 -13.74
N PHE A 50 3.29 8.18 -12.59
CA PHE A 50 3.31 6.72 -12.56
C PHE A 50 2.06 6.11 -13.20
N TYR A 51 0.88 6.64 -12.92
CA TYR A 51 -0.36 6.18 -13.54
C TYR A 51 -0.36 6.43 -15.04
N ALA A 52 0.14 7.59 -15.50
CA ALA A 52 0.30 7.88 -16.92
C ALA A 52 1.22 6.85 -17.59
N SER A 53 2.39 6.58 -17.00
CA SER A 53 3.35 5.58 -17.50
C SER A 53 2.74 4.17 -17.55
N ILE A 54 2.00 3.77 -16.51
CA ILE A 54 1.33 2.46 -16.48
C ILE A 54 0.25 2.39 -17.57
N ARG A 55 -0.58 3.43 -17.68
CA ARG A 55 -1.68 3.46 -18.65
C ARG A 55 -1.19 3.35 -20.09
N GLU A 56 -0.05 3.96 -20.40
CA GLU A 56 0.57 3.91 -21.73
C GLU A 56 1.07 2.50 -22.09
N HIS A 57 1.62 1.73 -21.14
CA HIS A 57 2.28 0.44 -21.41
C HIS A 57 1.42 -0.79 -21.10
N LEU A 58 0.50 -0.69 -20.13
CA LEU A 58 -0.25 -1.82 -19.57
C LEU A 58 -1.77 -1.62 -19.65
N GLY A 59 -2.24 -0.44 -20.08
CA GLY A 59 -3.66 -0.09 -20.14
C GLY A 59 -4.21 0.47 -18.81
N PRO A 60 -5.48 0.91 -18.78
CA PRO A 60 -6.07 1.56 -17.62
C PRO A 60 -6.26 0.58 -16.45
N LEU A 61 -5.72 0.92 -15.28
CA LEU A 61 -5.98 0.17 -14.05
C LEU A 61 -7.39 0.45 -13.53
N PRO A 62 -8.12 -0.57 -13.04
CA PRO A 62 -9.41 -0.40 -12.39
C PRO A 62 -9.22 0.12 -10.96
N LEU A 63 -8.77 1.38 -10.81
CA LEU A 63 -8.38 2.00 -9.53
C LEU A 63 -9.47 1.88 -8.46
N ILE A 64 -10.73 2.14 -8.83
CA ILE A 64 -11.87 2.04 -7.90
C ILE A 64 -12.01 0.61 -7.39
N ARG A 65 -11.91 -0.38 -8.28
CA ARG A 65 -12.00 -1.81 -7.93
C ARG A 65 -10.87 -2.25 -7.01
N LEU A 66 -9.71 -1.62 -7.10
CA LEU A 66 -8.55 -1.89 -6.26
C LEU A 66 -8.64 -1.18 -4.90
N ALA A 67 -9.12 0.08 -4.88
CA ALA A 67 -9.09 0.94 -3.71
C ALA A 67 -10.30 0.78 -2.77
N TRP A 68 -11.46 0.33 -3.25
CA TRP A 68 -12.66 0.28 -2.39
C TRP A 68 -12.53 -0.68 -1.22
N ARG A 69 -11.86 -1.83 -1.39
CA ARG A 69 -11.66 -2.82 -0.31
C ARG A 69 -10.80 -2.25 0.84
N PRO A 70 -9.59 -1.71 0.59
CA PRO A 70 -8.80 -1.09 1.65
C PRO A 70 -9.46 0.19 2.19
N ALA A 71 -10.21 0.95 1.37
CA ALA A 71 -10.97 2.10 1.85
C ALA A 71 -12.05 1.71 2.87
N VAL A 72 -12.83 0.65 2.60
CA VAL A 72 -13.82 0.11 3.54
C VAL A 72 -13.13 -0.40 4.81
N ALA A 73 -12.02 -1.14 4.69
CA ALA A 73 -11.27 -1.62 5.85
C ALA A 73 -10.76 -0.45 6.71
N ALA A 74 -10.21 0.60 6.10
CA ALA A 74 -9.76 1.81 6.80
C ALA A 74 -10.92 2.56 7.47
N GLY A 75 -12.08 2.61 6.82
CA GLY A 75 -13.30 3.17 7.40
C GLY A 75 -13.76 2.39 8.64
N LEU A 76 -13.69 1.05 8.61
CA LEU A 76 -14.02 0.20 9.76
C LEU A 76 -13.02 0.38 10.90
N LEU A 77 -11.73 0.52 10.61
CA LEU A 77 -10.72 0.88 11.61
C LEU A 77 -11.05 2.21 12.27
N GLY A 78 -11.30 3.26 11.48
CA GLY A 78 -11.65 4.58 11.99
C GLY A 78 -12.94 4.58 12.83
N SER A 79 -13.95 3.84 12.39
CA SER A 79 -15.21 3.66 13.11
C SER A 79 -15.01 2.94 14.45
N THR A 80 -14.13 1.93 14.46
CA THR A 80 -13.77 1.20 15.68
C THR A 80 -13.01 2.10 16.65
N MET A 81 -12.04 2.88 16.16
CA MET A 81 -11.31 3.87 16.97
C MET A 81 -12.27 4.89 17.58
N TRP A 82 -13.23 5.38 16.79
CA TRP A 82 -14.24 6.33 17.26
C TRP A 82 -15.17 5.74 18.32
N LEU A 83 -15.59 4.49 18.17
CA LEU A 83 -16.42 3.80 19.17
C LEU A 83 -15.66 3.55 20.48
N LEU A 84 -14.37 3.22 20.39
CA LEU A 84 -13.50 2.97 21.54
C LEU A 84 -12.76 4.23 22.03
N ARG A 85 -13.17 5.44 21.62
CA ARG A 85 -12.52 6.72 21.98
C ARG A 85 -12.46 7.02 23.49
N ALA A 86 -13.20 6.27 24.31
CA ALA A 86 -13.13 6.37 25.76
C ALA A 86 -11.90 5.66 26.35
N LEU A 87 -11.26 4.77 25.59
CA LEU A 87 -10.02 4.11 25.97
C LEU A 87 -8.81 4.92 25.48
N PRO A 88 -7.61 4.69 26.06
CA PRO A 88 -6.38 5.22 25.49
C PRO A 88 -6.19 4.72 24.05
N ASP A 89 -5.74 5.61 23.16
CA ASP A 89 -5.60 5.32 21.71
C ASP A 89 -4.82 4.03 21.44
N LEU A 90 -3.73 3.81 22.19
CA LEU A 90 -2.87 2.62 22.04
C LEU A 90 -3.61 1.31 22.38
N VAL A 91 -4.52 1.35 23.34
CA VAL A 91 -5.33 0.20 23.75
C VAL A 91 -6.43 -0.05 22.72
N ALA A 92 -7.10 1.00 22.25
CA ALA A 92 -8.12 0.90 21.22
C ALA A 92 -7.54 0.46 19.86
N LEU A 93 -6.25 0.71 19.61
CA LEU A 93 -5.60 0.37 18.34
C LEU A 93 -5.54 -1.14 18.10
N VAL A 94 -5.41 -1.94 19.15
CA VAL A 94 -5.35 -3.41 19.04
C VAL A 94 -6.63 -3.98 18.43
N PRO A 95 -7.84 -3.78 19.00
CA PRO A 95 -9.07 -4.26 18.37
C PRO A 95 -9.35 -3.60 17.03
N ALA A 96 -9.03 -2.31 16.84
CA ALA A 96 -9.22 -1.64 15.54
C ALA A 96 -8.32 -2.23 14.44
N GLY A 97 -7.08 -2.61 14.77
CA GLY A 97 -6.16 -3.31 13.89
C GLY A 97 -6.67 -4.72 13.54
N VAL A 98 -7.22 -5.45 14.51
CA VAL A 98 -7.86 -6.75 14.25
C VAL A 98 -9.03 -6.60 13.28
N VAL A 99 -9.90 -5.61 13.50
CA VAL A 99 -11.03 -5.30 12.59
C VAL A 99 -10.52 -4.97 11.18
N TYR A 100 -9.48 -4.15 11.06
CA TYR A 100 -8.88 -3.80 9.76
C TYR A 100 -8.36 -5.02 9.00
N ILE A 101 -7.55 -5.86 9.67
CA ILE A 101 -6.98 -7.06 9.05
C ILE A 101 -8.09 -8.05 8.69
N ALA A 102 -9.06 -8.27 9.57
CA ALA A 102 -10.21 -9.12 9.31
C ALA A 102 -11.01 -8.61 8.09
N ALA A 103 -11.28 -7.31 8.03
CA ALA A 103 -11.98 -6.70 6.90
C ALA A 103 -11.21 -6.89 5.58
N LEU A 104 -9.89 -6.68 5.56
CA LEU A 104 -9.08 -6.92 4.36
C LEU A 104 -9.15 -8.38 3.88
N VAL A 105 -9.09 -9.33 4.81
CA VAL A 105 -9.17 -10.76 4.49
C VAL A 105 -10.55 -11.12 3.96
N LEU A 106 -11.62 -10.67 4.62
CA LEU A 106 -13.01 -10.97 4.26
C LEU A 106 -13.43 -10.31 2.95
N LEU A 107 -12.99 -9.08 2.69
CA LEU A 107 -13.22 -8.37 1.43
C LEU A 107 -12.41 -8.95 0.27
N GLY A 108 -11.50 -9.90 0.55
CA GLY A 108 -10.63 -10.50 -0.44
C GLY A 108 -9.67 -9.48 -1.06
N ALA A 109 -9.14 -8.56 -0.26
CA ALA A 109 -8.22 -7.52 -0.73
C ALA A 109 -6.97 -8.11 -1.43
N PHE A 110 -6.52 -9.28 -0.99
CA PHE A 110 -5.42 -10.03 -1.59
C PHE A 110 -5.93 -11.15 -2.49
N THR A 111 -5.61 -11.10 -3.79
CA THR A 111 -6.00 -12.13 -4.76
C THR A 111 -5.17 -13.41 -4.60
N ALA A 112 -5.53 -14.46 -5.35
CA ALA A 112 -4.77 -15.71 -5.35
C ALA A 112 -3.36 -15.50 -5.94
N GLU A 113 -3.23 -14.65 -6.96
CA GLU A 113 -1.96 -14.30 -7.57
C GLU A 113 -1.05 -13.54 -6.59
N ASP A 114 -1.60 -12.57 -5.84
CA ASP A 114 -0.85 -11.81 -4.83
C ASP A 114 -0.25 -12.74 -3.76
N ARG A 115 -1.03 -13.74 -3.32
CA ARG A 115 -0.61 -14.72 -2.32
C ARG A 115 0.47 -15.66 -2.87
N ASP A 116 0.40 -16.03 -4.14
CA ASP A 116 1.41 -16.87 -4.76
C ASP A 116 2.73 -16.11 -4.96
N LEU A 117 2.67 -14.85 -5.38
CA LEU A 117 3.84 -13.98 -5.49
C LEU A 117 4.51 -13.78 -4.12
N ALA A 118 3.73 -13.50 -3.08
CA ALA A 118 4.24 -13.39 -1.71
C ALA A 118 4.96 -14.67 -1.25
N ARG A 119 4.41 -15.86 -1.58
CA ARG A 119 5.04 -17.17 -1.29
C ARG A 119 6.35 -17.40 -2.06
N ARG A 120 6.50 -16.81 -3.23
CA ARG A 120 7.72 -16.89 -4.04
C ARG A 120 8.84 -16.00 -3.51
N LEU A 121 8.49 -14.83 -2.97
CA LEU A 121 9.44 -13.85 -2.43
C LEU A 121 9.81 -14.11 -0.96
N LEU A 122 9.03 -14.92 -0.23
CA LEU A 122 9.36 -15.32 1.14
C LEU A 122 10.67 -16.11 1.19
N PRO A 123 11.64 -15.73 2.07
CA PRO A 123 12.90 -16.44 2.22
C PRO A 123 12.66 -17.93 2.51
N GLN A 124 13.46 -18.81 1.90
CA GLN A 124 13.35 -20.27 2.07
C GLN A 124 13.38 -20.73 3.54
N ARG A 125 13.90 -19.90 4.46
CA ARG A 125 13.91 -20.15 5.91
C ARG A 125 12.51 -20.14 6.56
N LEU A 126 11.53 -19.49 5.94
CA LEU A 126 10.12 -19.48 6.33
C LEU A 126 9.27 -20.42 5.46
N ARG A 127 9.84 -21.05 4.42
CA ARG A 127 9.25 -22.21 3.73
C ARG A 127 9.36 -23.43 4.63
N GLY A 128 8.56 -23.44 5.70
CA GLY A 128 8.39 -24.59 6.57
C GLY A 128 8.14 -25.85 5.74
N ARG A 129 9.02 -26.84 5.94
CA ARG A 129 8.97 -28.21 5.44
C ARG A 129 7.55 -28.71 5.18
N ARG A 130 7.13 -28.75 3.92
CA ARG A 130 6.36 -29.89 3.42
C ARG A 130 7.34 -30.84 2.76
N LEU A 131 8.04 -31.59 3.62
CA LEU A 131 8.62 -32.88 3.25
C LEU A 131 7.43 -33.82 2.96
N ILE A 132 7.00 -33.86 1.71
CA ILE A 132 6.50 -35.11 1.15
C ILE A 132 7.41 -35.37 -0.05
N PRO A 133 8.58 -36.01 0.16
CA PRO A 133 9.31 -36.58 -0.97
C PRO A 133 8.41 -37.59 -1.68
N PRO A 134 8.50 -37.70 -3.02
CA PRO A 134 7.81 -38.76 -3.73
C PRO A 134 8.36 -40.10 -3.22
N LEU A 135 7.50 -40.94 -2.65
CA LEU A 135 7.79 -42.36 -2.46
C LEU A 135 7.73 -43.04 -3.83
N THR A 136 8.68 -42.70 -4.70
CA THR A 136 9.14 -43.60 -5.74
C THR A 136 10.38 -44.30 -5.23
N SER A 137 10.20 -45.50 -4.71
CA SER A 137 11.13 -46.58 -5.00
C SER A 137 10.43 -47.90 -4.66
N ARG A 138 10.10 -48.65 -5.72
CA ARG A 138 10.74 -49.95 -6.01
C ARG A 138 10.42 -50.98 -4.95
N LEU A 139 9.65 -51.99 -5.33
CA LEU A 139 10.09 -53.39 -5.33
C LEU A 139 9.00 -54.24 -5.99
N GLN A 140 9.43 -54.95 -7.04
CA GLN A 140 8.84 -56.13 -7.67
C GLN A 140 7.73 -55.90 -8.70
#